data_AF-A0A9E4S545-F1
#
_entry.id   AF-A0A9E4S545-F1
#
_cell.length_a   1.000
_cell.length_b   1.000
_cell.length_c   1.000
_cell.angle_alpha   90.00
_cell.angle_beta   90.00
_cell.angle_gamma   90.00
#
_symmetry.space_group_name_H-M   'P 1'
#
loop_
_entity.id
_entity.type
_entity.pdbx_description
1 polymer ?
#
loop_
_entity_poly.entity_id
_entity_poly.type
_entity_poly.pdbx_seq_one_letter_code
_entity_poly.pdbx_strand_id
1 'polypeptide(L)'
;MQKFRVGVDIGGTFTDIVFLGDDGQVLARKIASTPDDYSRAVLEGIKSGIRELGITAGMVSEVSHGFTVATNAIIEQKGAKTALITTEGFRDILEFRRNRIPRLYDLQYEKPPPLVKRQFRLEVGERLNFKGEVLRPLNKADVDRAVQYVLDKGVESVAVCLLHSYANPAHEQYIAQVLADKAPGVNLTISSELLPEMKEYERTSTTVINCYVRPVVERYLNLLTDGLTEMGVRVPLTVMQSNGGLATADIAKERPVYCIESGPAAGVVGAFHLGKRLGMPNLMTLDMGGTTAKASIIEDGEMLQAPEYEVGGEISVGHRLLRGSGHILRVPSIDLAEVGAGGGSIAVVDRSGSLRVGPQSSGAIPGPACYRLGGQDATVTDANVMLGFLNQTHLLGGAFEIDAELARKAISDNVARPLEMSDVEAAYGVHTLVNSNMG
;
A
#
# COMPACT_ATOMS: atom_id res chain seq x y z
N MET A 1 -33.92 14.46 8.17
CA MET A 1 -33.48 14.26 6.77
C MET A 1 -32.66 12.99 6.77
N GLN A 2 -32.96 12.03 5.88
CA GLN A 2 -32.22 10.77 5.79
C GLN A 2 -30.74 11.07 5.48
N LYS A 3 -29.82 10.43 6.20
CA LYS A 3 -28.39 10.59 6.02
C LYS A 3 -27.77 9.29 5.54
N PHE A 4 -26.70 9.43 4.77
CA PHE A 4 -25.93 8.32 4.23
C PHE A 4 -24.46 8.48 4.60
N ARG A 5 -23.85 7.37 5.00
CA ARG A 5 -22.40 7.24 5.16
C ARG A 5 -21.84 6.52 3.95
N VAL A 6 -20.69 6.96 3.47
CA VAL A 6 -20.03 6.39 2.28
C VAL A 6 -18.67 5.85 2.68
N GLY A 7 -18.48 4.54 2.53
CA GLY A 7 -17.18 3.89 2.63
C GLY A 7 -16.62 3.64 1.24
N VAL A 8 -15.34 3.92 1.03
CA VAL A 8 -14.64 3.71 -0.23
C VAL A 8 -13.34 2.97 0.03
N ASP A 9 -13.11 1.87 -0.69
CA ASP A 9 -11.81 1.19 -0.72
C ASP A 9 -11.30 1.07 -2.15
N ILE A 10 -10.03 1.43 -2.37
CA ILE A 10 -9.37 1.30 -3.67
C ILE A 10 -8.41 0.14 -3.64
N GLY A 11 -8.81 -0.94 -4.30
CA GLY A 11 -7.93 -2.03 -4.68
C GLY A 11 -7.18 -1.75 -5.98
N GLY A 12 -6.21 -2.63 -6.28
CA GLY A 12 -5.43 -2.55 -7.52
C GLY A 12 -6.27 -2.73 -8.79
N THR A 13 -7.29 -3.59 -8.74
CA THR A 13 -8.15 -3.92 -9.90
C THR A 13 -9.47 -3.15 -9.89
N PHE A 14 -10.12 -3.08 -8.74
CA PHE A 14 -11.45 -2.52 -8.59
C PHE A 14 -11.50 -1.57 -7.39
N THR A 15 -12.41 -0.61 -7.46
CA THR A 15 -12.76 0.30 -6.37
C THR A 15 -14.13 -0.12 -5.85
N ASP A 16 -14.21 -0.35 -4.54
CA ASP A 16 -15.41 -0.75 -3.83
C ASP A 16 -16.00 0.47 -3.10
N ILE A 17 -17.31 0.70 -3.25
CA ILE A 17 -18.01 1.85 -2.68
C ILE A 17 -19.29 1.36 -2.03
N VAL A 18 -19.49 1.71 -0.77
CA VAL A 18 -20.67 1.30 0.01
C VAL A 18 -21.36 2.53 0.58
N PHE A 19 -22.63 2.68 0.24
CA PHE A 19 -23.54 3.63 0.88
C PHE A 19 -24.32 2.90 1.96
N LEU A 20 -24.41 3.50 3.14
CA LEU A 20 -25.22 3.01 4.26
C LEU A 20 -26.12 4.14 4.77
N GLY A 21 -27.42 3.97 4.57
CA GLY A 21 -28.45 4.85 5.10
C GLY A 21 -28.72 4.61 6.58
N ASP A 22 -29.19 5.63 7.30
CA ASP A 22 -29.61 5.52 8.69
C ASP A 22 -30.81 4.57 8.91
N ASP A 23 -31.57 4.32 7.85
CA ASP A 23 -32.67 3.34 7.79
C ASP A 23 -32.19 1.89 7.54
N GLY A 24 -30.88 1.68 7.40
CA GLY A 24 -30.27 0.39 7.10
C GLY A 24 -30.23 0.07 5.61
N GLN A 25 -30.62 0.99 4.72
CA GLN A 25 -30.46 0.79 3.28
C GLN A 25 -28.96 0.68 2.93
N VAL A 26 -28.60 -0.33 2.16
CA VAL A 26 -27.22 -0.53 1.68
C VAL A 26 -27.20 -0.54 0.16
N LEU A 27 -26.31 0.25 -0.43
CA LEU A 27 -25.95 0.15 -1.83
C LEU A 27 -24.43 -0.07 -1.93
N ALA A 28 -24.04 -1.26 -2.36
CA ALA A 28 -22.65 -1.61 -2.63
C ALA A 28 -22.40 -1.58 -4.14
N ARG A 29 -21.28 -1.00 -4.55
CA ARG A 29 -20.86 -0.87 -5.94
C ARG A 29 -19.40 -1.25 -6.07
N LYS A 30 -19.09 -1.91 -7.18
CA LYS A 30 -17.73 -2.27 -7.56
C LYS A 30 -17.50 -1.78 -8.98
N ILE A 31 -16.50 -0.93 -9.15
CA ILE A 31 -16.18 -0.30 -10.43
C ILE A 31 -14.70 -0.53 -10.75
N ALA A 32 -14.34 -0.52 -12.03
CA ALA A 32 -12.94 -0.62 -12.43
C ALA A 32 -12.13 0.54 -11.83
N SER A 33 -10.97 0.23 -11.24
CA SER A 33 -10.04 1.26 -10.80
C SER A 33 -9.45 1.98 -12.02
N THR A 34 -9.01 3.23 -11.82
CA THR A 34 -8.37 4.06 -12.84
C THR A 34 -6.91 4.34 -12.44
N PRO A 35 -5.93 3.47 -12.77
CA PRO A 35 -4.57 3.57 -12.24
C PRO A 35 -3.80 4.83 -12.64
N ASP A 36 -4.21 5.49 -13.72
CA ASP A 36 -3.68 6.79 -14.15
C ASP A 36 -4.15 7.95 -13.26
N ASP A 37 -5.35 7.83 -12.68
CA ASP A 37 -5.88 8.73 -11.66
C ASP A 37 -7.01 8.05 -10.87
N TYR A 38 -6.67 7.53 -9.70
CA TYR A 38 -7.59 6.77 -8.84
C TYR A 38 -8.79 7.60 -8.35
N SER A 39 -8.68 8.93 -8.31
CA SER A 39 -9.76 9.79 -7.81
C SER A 39 -10.99 9.73 -8.71
N ARG A 40 -10.80 9.55 -10.02
CA ARG A 40 -11.91 9.52 -11.00
C ARG A 40 -12.89 8.38 -10.76
N ALA A 41 -12.38 7.17 -10.51
CA ALA A 41 -13.22 6.01 -10.20
C ALA A 41 -14.08 6.30 -8.96
N VAL A 42 -13.45 6.74 -7.87
CA VAL A 42 -14.17 7.08 -6.63
C VAL A 42 -15.25 8.12 -6.87
N LEU A 43 -14.91 9.24 -7.52
CA LEU A 43 -15.83 10.34 -7.74
C LEU A 43 -17.02 9.94 -8.63
N GLU A 44 -16.76 9.24 -9.74
CA GLU A 44 -17.85 8.74 -10.60
C GLU A 44 -18.70 7.71 -9.86
N GLY A 45 -18.08 6.85 -9.06
CA GLY A 45 -18.74 5.84 -8.27
C GLY A 45 -19.68 6.42 -7.21
N ILE A 46 -19.24 7.47 -6.51
CA ILE A 46 -20.07 8.22 -5.56
C ILE A 46 -21.20 8.94 -6.30
N LYS A 47 -20.89 9.64 -7.40
CA LYS A 47 -21.86 10.39 -8.20
C LYS A 47 -22.96 9.50 -8.76
N SER A 48 -22.62 8.31 -9.26
CA SER A 48 -23.60 7.35 -9.76
C SER A 48 -24.40 6.71 -8.62
N GLY A 49 -23.79 6.41 -7.46
CA GLY A 49 -24.53 5.95 -6.28
C GLY A 49 -25.55 6.96 -5.76
N ILE A 50 -25.20 8.25 -5.72
CA ILE A 50 -26.12 9.35 -5.36
C ILE A 50 -27.32 9.38 -6.32
N ARG A 51 -27.08 9.26 -7.63
CA ARG A 51 -28.14 9.23 -8.65
C ARG A 51 -29.06 8.02 -8.50
N GLU A 52 -28.50 6.84 -8.28
CA GLU A 52 -29.23 5.58 -8.16
C GLU A 52 -30.12 5.55 -6.91
N LEU A 53 -29.61 6.06 -5.78
CA LEU A 53 -30.38 6.19 -4.54
C LEU A 53 -31.43 7.33 -4.61
N GLY A 54 -31.36 8.20 -5.62
CA GLY A 54 -32.23 9.37 -5.72
C GLY A 54 -32.01 10.38 -4.59
N ILE A 55 -30.81 10.42 -4.01
CA ILE A 55 -30.46 11.32 -2.89
C ILE A 55 -29.74 12.57 -3.41
N THR A 56 -29.58 13.57 -2.54
CA THR A 56 -28.74 14.74 -2.83
C THR A 56 -27.39 14.62 -2.14
N ALA A 57 -26.35 15.27 -2.68
CA ALA A 57 -25.02 15.28 -2.07
C ALA A 57 -25.01 15.78 -0.61
N GLY A 58 -25.94 16.69 -0.25
CA GLY A 58 -26.11 17.17 1.12
C GLY A 58 -26.66 16.15 2.11
N MET A 59 -27.14 14.98 1.63
CA MET A 59 -27.55 13.87 2.48
C MET A 59 -26.38 12.95 2.86
N VAL A 60 -25.22 13.11 2.24
CA VAL A 60 -23.99 12.40 2.63
C VAL A 60 -23.44 13.05 3.90
N SER A 61 -23.43 12.30 5.01
CA SER A 61 -22.99 12.79 6.31
C SER A 61 -21.57 12.39 6.67
N GLU A 62 -20.99 11.41 5.98
CA GLU A 62 -19.65 10.90 6.24
C GLU A 62 -19.08 10.29 4.96
N VAL A 63 -17.79 10.51 4.72
CA VAL A 63 -17.01 9.80 3.70
C VAL A 63 -15.75 9.26 4.36
N SER A 64 -15.58 7.95 4.34
CA SER A 64 -14.41 7.24 4.85
C SER A 64 -13.72 6.48 3.74
N HIS A 65 -12.39 6.55 3.71
CA HIS A 65 -11.64 6.11 2.56
C HIS A 65 -10.38 5.32 2.93
N GLY A 66 -10.28 4.09 2.43
CA GLY A 66 -9.07 3.28 2.37
C GLY A 66 -8.51 3.24 0.95
N PHE A 67 -7.19 3.17 0.80
CA PHE A 67 -6.55 3.14 -0.51
C PHE A 67 -5.22 2.40 -0.51
N THR A 68 -4.83 1.95 -1.70
CA THR A 68 -3.55 1.28 -1.98
C THR A 68 -2.51 2.16 -2.66
N VAL A 69 -2.82 3.44 -2.93
CA VAL A 69 -1.93 4.40 -3.62
C VAL A 69 -0.53 4.48 -2.99
N ALA A 70 -0.44 4.57 -1.65
CA ALA A 70 0.85 4.64 -0.95
C ALA A 70 1.65 3.33 -1.09
N THR A 71 1.01 2.19 -0.86
CA THR A 71 1.60 0.85 -1.00
C THR A 71 2.13 0.64 -2.43
N ASN A 72 1.30 0.94 -3.45
CA ASN A 72 1.68 0.78 -4.86
C ASN A 72 2.84 1.68 -5.25
N ALA A 73 2.88 2.93 -4.76
CA ALA A 73 4.00 3.84 -5.05
C ALA A 73 5.34 3.29 -4.53
N ILE A 74 5.34 2.57 -3.40
CA ILE A 74 6.55 1.94 -2.85
C ILE A 74 6.93 0.72 -3.67
N ILE A 75 5.97 -0.18 -3.93
CA ILE A 75 6.22 -1.44 -4.67
C ILE A 75 6.70 -1.15 -6.10
N GLU A 76 6.05 -0.21 -6.80
CA GLU A 76 6.39 0.16 -8.17
C GLU A 76 7.56 1.14 -8.27
N GLN A 77 8.07 1.62 -7.13
CA GLN A 77 9.10 2.66 -7.05
C GLN A 77 8.73 3.94 -7.84
N LYS A 78 7.46 4.35 -7.75
CA LYS A 78 6.89 5.54 -8.40
C LYS A 78 6.61 6.69 -7.43
N GLY A 79 7.26 6.70 -6.27
CA GLY A 79 7.24 7.85 -5.36
C GLY A 79 8.10 9.01 -5.84
N ALA A 80 8.13 10.06 -5.03
CA ALA A 80 8.80 11.31 -5.34
C ALA A 80 10.32 11.15 -5.37
N LYS A 81 10.99 11.95 -6.21
CA LYS A 81 12.46 12.04 -6.18
C LYS A 81 12.92 12.59 -4.84
N THR A 82 13.40 11.70 -3.97
CA THR A 82 13.63 11.99 -2.55
C THR A 82 15.12 12.06 -2.23
N ALA A 83 15.49 12.98 -1.33
CA ALA A 83 16.79 13.01 -0.67
C ALA A 83 16.67 12.72 0.84
N LEU A 84 17.74 12.19 1.41
CA LEU A 84 17.91 12.00 2.84
C LEU A 84 19.06 12.88 3.32
N ILE A 85 18.83 13.73 4.32
CA ILE A 85 19.88 14.41 5.08
C ILE A 85 20.05 13.68 6.41
N THR A 86 21.26 13.21 6.68
CA THR A 86 21.58 12.44 7.88
C THR A 86 22.92 12.85 8.49
N THR A 87 23.21 12.35 9.68
CA THR A 87 24.48 12.58 10.37
C THR A 87 25.66 12.03 9.55
N GLU A 88 26.78 12.75 9.54
CA GLU A 88 28.03 12.28 8.93
C GLU A 88 28.41 10.84 9.38
N GLY A 89 28.64 9.96 8.41
CA GLY A 89 28.92 8.54 8.61
C GLY A 89 27.70 7.62 8.57
N PHE A 90 26.49 8.16 8.45
CA PHE A 90 25.23 7.40 8.48
C PHE A 90 24.50 7.32 7.13
N ARG A 91 25.07 7.85 6.04
CA ARG A 91 24.39 7.84 4.72
C ARG A 91 24.00 6.47 4.20
N ASP A 92 24.71 5.41 4.59
CA ASP A 92 24.53 4.06 4.07
C ASP A 92 23.63 3.19 4.97
N ILE A 93 22.96 3.78 5.97
CA ILE A 93 22.07 3.06 6.90
C ILE A 93 20.93 2.31 6.20
N LEU A 94 20.37 2.88 5.13
CA LEU A 94 19.33 2.25 4.32
C LEU A 94 19.83 1.04 3.51
N GLU A 95 21.14 0.97 3.25
CA GLU A 95 21.80 -0.12 2.54
C GLU A 95 22.08 -1.29 3.49
N PHE A 96 22.61 -0.97 4.68
CA PHE A 96 22.91 -1.96 5.70
C PHE A 96 21.64 -2.61 6.25
N ARG A 97 20.60 -1.81 6.49
CA ARG A 97 19.35 -2.29 7.11
C ARG A 97 19.66 -3.02 8.43
N ARG A 98 18.97 -4.13 8.69
CA ARG A 98 19.26 -5.05 9.80
C ARG A 98 20.29 -6.15 9.45
N ASN A 99 20.92 -6.10 8.27
CA ASN A 99 21.80 -7.18 7.75
C ASN A 99 21.20 -8.59 7.88
N ARG A 100 19.88 -8.70 7.75
CA ARG A 100 19.15 -9.96 7.87
C ARG A 100 18.79 -10.50 6.50
N ILE A 101 18.99 -11.80 6.30
CA ILE A 101 18.56 -12.52 5.11
C ILE A 101 17.23 -13.22 5.44
N PRO A 102 16.11 -12.81 4.83
CA PRO A 102 14.78 -13.36 5.11
C PRO A 102 14.58 -14.78 4.52
N ARG A 103 15.52 -15.26 3.69
CA ARG A 103 15.50 -16.58 3.07
C ARG A 103 16.58 -17.48 3.69
N LEU A 104 16.13 -18.53 4.38
CA LEU A 104 17.03 -19.54 4.95
C LEU A 104 17.82 -20.20 3.82
N TYR A 105 19.16 -20.18 3.92
CA TYR A 105 20.11 -20.81 2.98
C TYR A 105 20.26 -20.18 1.59
N ASP A 106 19.66 -19.02 1.34
CA ASP A 106 19.88 -18.27 0.09
C ASP A 106 21.04 -17.26 0.27
N LEU A 107 22.27 -17.71 0.00
CA LEU A 107 23.46 -16.86 0.05
C LEU A 107 23.52 -15.82 -1.08
N GLN A 108 22.68 -15.96 -2.10
CA GLN A 108 22.61 -15.08 -3.27
C GLN A 108 21.47 -14.06 -3.14
N TYR A 109 20.81 -14.01 -1.98
CA TYR A 109 19.70 -13.10 -1.73
C TYR A 109 20.08 -11.64 -2.00
N GLU A 110 19.41 -11.03 -2.96
CA GLU A 110 19.51 -9.61 -3.25
C GLU A 110 18.49 -8.83 -2.42
N LYS A 111 18.98 -7.87 -1.63
CA LYS A 111 18.12 -6.95 -0.89
C LYS A 111 17.41 -6.02 -1.87
N PRO A 112 16.16 -5.60 -1.59
CA PRO A 112 15.52 -4.56 -2.40
C PRO A 112 16.38 -3.29 -2.45
N PRO A 113 16.42 -2.58 -3.58
CA PRO A 113 17.14 -1.32 -3.67
C PRO A 113 16.51 -0.30 -2.71
N PRO A 114 17.29 0.56 -2.01
CA PRO A 114 16.68 1.56 -1.15
C PRO A 114 15.95 2.65 -1.95
N LEU A 115 14.84 3.16 -1.40
CA LEU A 115 13.98 4.18 -2.02
C LEU A 115 14.73 5.49 -2.35
N VAL A 116 15.77 5.81 -1.59
CA VAL A 116 16.65 6.95 -1.84
C VAL A 116 17.96 6.44 -2.43
N LYS A 117 18.27 6.85 -3.67
CA LYS A 117 19.55 6.52 -4.32
C LYS A 117 20.70 7.14 -3.53
N ARG A 118 21.84 6.44 -3.44
CA ARG A 118 22.99 6.85 -2.63
C ARG A 118 23.47 8.29 -2.87
N GLN A 119 23.42 8.76 -4.12
CA GLN A 119 23.79 10.14 -4.49
C GLN A 119 22.87 11.24 -3.90
N PHE A 120 21.69 10.86 -3.41
CA PHE A 120 20.74 11.74 -2.72
C PHE A 120 20.71 11.49 -1.20
N ARG A 121 21.63 10.68 -0.67
CA ARG A 121 21.87 10.52 0.78
C ARG A 121 23.02 11.44 1.16
N LEU A 122 22.66 12.60 1.70
CA LEU A 122 23.54 13.72 2.04
C LEU A 122 23.86 13.69 3.53
N GLU A 123 25.07 14.12 3.87
CA GLU A 123 25.58 14.09 5.24
C GLU A 123 25.83 15.51 5.73
N VAL A 124 25.51 15.76 6.99
CA VAL A 124 25.86 16.99 7.70
C VAL A 124 26.75 16.66 8.89
N GLY A 125 27.79 17.48 9.10
CA GLY A 125 28.65 17.35 10.26
C GLY A 125 27.93 17.81 11.52
N GLU A 126 27.38 16.89 12.29
CA GLU A 126 26.87 17.13 13.65
C GLU A 126 27.03 15.87 14.51
N ARG A 127 26.90 15.99 15.83
CA ARG A 127 26.78 14.82 16.71
C ARG A 127 26.10 15.16 18.02
N LEU A 128 25.12 14.34 18.39
CA LEU A 128 24.51 14.31 19.72
C LEU A 128 24.90 13.01 20.43
N ASN A 129 24.87 13.01 21.76
CA ASN A 129 24.89 11.76 22.54
C ASN A 129 23.46 11.25 22.80
N PHE A 130 23.35 10.08 23.44
CA PHE A 130 22.06 9.44 23.72
C PHE A 130 21.15 10.25 24.67
N LYS A 131 21.69 11.23 25.40
CA LYS A 131 20.94 12.16 26.26
C LYS A 131 20.47 13.42 25.52
N GLY A 132 20.85 13.58 24.25
CA GLY A 132 20.57 14.79 23.46
C GLY A 132 21.58 15.92 23.69
N GLU A 133 22.68 15.68 24.40
CA GLU A 133 23.74 16.68 24.60
C GLU A 133 24.59 16.79 23.34
N VAL A 134 24.96 18.02 22.98
CA VAL A 134 25.73 18.30 21.76
C VAL A 134 27.19 17.89 21.96
N LEU A 135 27.65 16.88 21.22
CA LEU A 135 29.06 16.48 21.15
C LEU A 135 29.81 17.23 20.05
N ARG A 136 29.13 17.47 18.93
CA ARG A 136 29.63 18.29 17.81
C ARG A 136 28.48 19.19 17.32
N PRO A 137 28.66 20.52 17.29
CA PRO A 137 27.62 21.43 16.83
C PRO A 137 27.32 21.20 15.35
N LEU A 138 26.08 21.50 14.94
CA LEU A 138 25.66 21.41 13.54
C LEU A 138 26.49 22.33 12.65
N ASN A 139 27.14 21.75 11.64
CA ASN A 139 27.85 22.49 10.63
C ASN A 139 26.89 23.10 9.60
N LYS A 140 26.59 24.39 9.79
CA LYS A 140 25.69 25.15 8.93
C LYS A 140 26.12 25.20 7.46
N ALA A 141 27.43 25.19 7.18
CA ALA A 141 27.93 25.17 5.82
C ALA A 141 27.61 23.84 5.12
N ASP A 142 27.54 22.72 5.84
CA ASP A 142 27.15 21.43 5.27
C ASP A 142 25.66 21.42 4.94
N VAL A 143 24.83 22.00 5.82
CA VAL A 143 23.39 22.19 5.58
C VAL A 143 23.17 23.01 4.31
N ASP A 144 23.86 24.15 4.17
CA ASP A 144 23.73 25.00 2.99
C ASP A 144 24.12 24.28 1.70
N ARG A 145 25.20 23.48 1.73
CA ARG A 145 25.62 22.67 0.57
C ARG A 145 24.60 21.57 0.26
N ALA A 146 24.05 20.90 1.27
CA ALA A 146 23.04 19.87 1.08
C ALA A 146 21.76 20.45 0.47
N VAL A 147 21.28 21.59 0.97
CA VAL A 147 20.09 22.29 0.44
C VAL A 147 20.33 22.77 -0.99
N GLN A 148 21.50 23.34 -1.28
CA GLN A 148 21.83 23.74 -2.66
C GLN A 148 21.83 22.53 -3.60
N TYR A 149 22.40 21.40 -3.17
CA TYR A 149 22.40 20.18 -3.97
C TYR A 149 20.99 19.62 -4.21
N VAL A 150 20.09 19.70 -3.23
CA VAL A 150 18.66 19.36 -3.38
C VAL A 150 18.02 20.20 -4.47
N LEU A 151 18.24 21.52 -4.46
CA LEU A 151 17.73 22.46 -5.47
C LEU A 151 18.32 22.18 -6.86
N ASP A 152 19.65 22.08 -6.96
CA ASP A 152 20.36 21.87 -8.23
C ASP A 152 19.96 20.56 -8.91
N LYS A 153 19.59 19.54 -8.11
CA LYS A 153 19.15 18.24 -8.63
C LYS A 153 17.64 18.15 -8.78
N GLY A 154 16.86 19.19 -8.47
CA GLY A 154 15.40 19.16 -8.57
C GLY A 154 14.80 18.00 -7.78
N VAL A 155 15.25 17.83 -6.53
CA VAL A 155 14.65 16.87 -5.59
C VAL A 155 13.29 17.41 -5.16
N GLU A 156 12.29 16.53 -5.16
CA GLU A 156 10.89 16.89 -4.84
C GLU A 156 10.59 16.79 -3.35
N SER A 157 11.31 15.94 -2.62
CA SER A 157 11.08 15.71 -1.19
C SER A 157 12.37 15.42 -0.42
N VAL A 158 12.47 15.92 0.82
CA VAL A 158 13.64 15.78 1.69
C VAL A 158 13.23 15.17 3.02
N ALA A 159 13.82 14.04 3.35
CA ALA A 159 13.76 13.43 4.67
C ALA A 159 14.97 13.89 5.48
N VAL A 160 14.76 14.27 6.74
CA VAL A 160 15.85 14.59 7.68
C VAL A 160 15.79 13.60 8.83
N CYS A 161 16.87 12.83 9.01
CA CYS A 161 17.01 11.89 10.13
C CYS A 161 18.44 11.95 10.67
N LEU A 162 18.61 12.68 11.77
CA LEU A 162 19.86 12.79 12.51
C LEU A 162 19.86 11.82 13.69
N LEU A 163 21.05 11.38 14.08
CA LEU A 163 21.21 10.52 15.24
C LEU A 163 20.78 11.23 16.53
N HIS A 164 20.03 10.50 17.35
CA HIS A 164 19.51 10.98 18.63
C HIS A 164 18.64 12.23 18.56
N SER A 165 18.09 12.56 17.38
CA SER A 165 17.11 13.64 17.23
C SER A 165 15.83 13.42 18.05
N TYR A 166 15.49 12.18 18.37
CA TYR A 166 14.42 11.83 19.31
C TYR A 166 14.66 12.38 20.73
N ALA A 167 15.92 12.59 21.13
CA ALA A 167 16.28 13.13 22.44
C ALA A 167 16.47 14.65 22.39
N ASN A 168 16.97 15.19 21.28
CA ASN A 168 17.09 16.62 21.05
C ASN A 168 16.88 16.95 19.56
N PRO A 169 15.73 17.55 19.18
CA PRO A 169 15.37 17.79 17.79
C PRO A 169 16.01 19.05 17.19
N ALA A 170 16.76 19.84 17.97
CA ALA A 170 17.17 21.20 17.60
C ALA A 170 17.95 21.28 16.26
N HIS A 171 18.82 20.31 15.98
CA HIS A 171 19.55 20.27 14.71
C HIS A 171 18.64 19.94 13.51
N GLU A 172 17.68 19.04 13.68
CA GLU A 172 16.71 18.73 12.61
C GLU A 172 15.79 19.93 12.34
N GLN A 173 15.30 20.59 13.40
CA GLN A 173 14.47 21.79 13.29
C GLN A 173 15.19 22.95 12.60
N TYR A 174 16.50 23.11 12.86
CA TYR A 174 17.30 24.10 12.13
C TYR A 174 17.37 23.78 10.63
N ILE A 175 17.63 22.53 10.26
CA ILE A 175 17.65 22.09 8.85
C ILE A 175 16.27 22.31 8.21
N ALA A 176 15.19 22.01 8.95
CA ALA A 176 13.82 22.24 8.52
C ALA A 176 13.56 23.70 8.17
N GLN A 177 13.98 24.63 9.04
CA GLN A 177 13.84 26.06 8.82
C GLN A 177 14.60 26.51 7.56
N VAL A 178 15.85 26.07 7.38
CA VAL A 178 16.64 26.44 6.20
C VAL A 178 16.01 25.92 4.91
N LEU A 179 15.45 24.69 4.93
CA LEU A 179 14.72 24.13 3.79
C LEU A 179 13.43 24.90 3.50
N ALA A 180 12.68 25.28 4.53
CA ALA A 180 11.47 26.09 4.36
C ALA A 180 11.78 27.46 3.73
N ASP A 181 12.90 28.09 4.13
CA ASP A 181 13.30 29.41 3.63
C ASP A 181 13.84 29.35 2.20
N LYS A 182 14.67 28.34 1.87
CA LYS A 182 15.40 28.25 0.59
C LYS A 182 14.73 27.37 -0.46
N ALA A 183 13.89 26.44 -0.04
CA ALA A 183 13.27 25.43 -0.89
C ALA A 183 11.79 25.19 -0.52
N PRO A 184 10.93 26.23 -0.48
CA PRO A 184 9.54 26.12 0.00
C PRO A 184 8.66 25.17 -0.82
N GLY A 185 9.04 24.86 -2.07
CA GLY A 185 8.33 23.89 -2.91
C GLY A 185 8.69 22.43 -2.66
N VAL A 186 9.64 22.14 -1.78
CA VAL A 186 10.10 20.78 -1.47
C VAL A 186 9.33 20.24 -0.28
N ASN A 187 8.75 19.04 -0.43
CA ASN A 187 8.08 18.36 0.67
C ASN A 187 9.09 17.91 1.74
N LEU A 188 8.82 18.19 3.00
CA LEU A 188 9.74 17.93 4.11
C LEU A 188 9.17 16.92 5.10
N THR A 189 9.97 15.94 5.50
CA THR A 189 9.65 15.05 6.63
C THR A 189 10.79 15.05 7.63
N ILE A 190 10.48 15.39 8.88
CA ILE A 190 11.44 15.43 10.00
C ILE A 190 11.25 14.21 10.90
N SER A 191 12.33 13.48 11.15
CA SER A 191 12.25 12.20 11.87
C SER A 191 11.82 12.36 13.33
N SER A 192 12.24 13.43 14.00
CA SER A 192 11.86 13.74 15.38
C SER A 192 10.41 14.22 15.53
N GLU A 193 9.73 14.61 14.46
CA GLU A 193 8.30 14.96 14.47
C GLU A 193 7.42 13.76 14.10
N LEU A 194 7.91 12.90 13.20
CA LEU A 194 7.18 11.74 12.71
C LEU A 194 7.29 10.54 13.68
N LEU A 195 8.51 10.17 14.07
CA LEU A 195 8.79 9.00 14.89
C LEU A 195 9.93 9.32 15.89
N PRO A 196 9.64 10.04 17.00
CA PRO A 196 10.62 10.41 18.02
C PRO A 196 11.03 9.22 18.91
N GLU A 197 11.57 8.16 18.30
CA GLU A 197 11.98 6.94 18.98
C GLU A 197 13.43 6.55 18.66
N MET A 198 14.02 5.79 19.58
CA MET A 198 15.30 5.12 19.36
C MET A 198 15.18 4.04 18.26
N LYS A 199 16.34 3.68 17.69
CA LYS A 199 16.60 2.77 16.56
C LYS A 199 16.67 3.48 15.20
N GLU A 200 17.90 3.67 14.73
CA GLU A 200 18.23 4.55 13.60
C GLU A 200 17.69 4.05 12.26
N TYR A 201 17.79 2.75 11.98
CA TYR A 201 17.37 2.22 10.70
C TYR A 201 15.85 2.34 10.52
N GLU A 202 15.07 1.94 11.52
CA GLU A 202 13.62 2.00 11.50
C GLU A 202 13.12 3.43 11.44
N ARG A 203 13.75 4.34 12.21
CA ARG A 203 13.42 5.77 12.16
C ARG A 203 13.75 6.37 10.79
N THR A 204 14.94 6.11 10.25
CA THR A 204 15.33 6.59 8.93
C THR A 204 14.41 6.03 7.85
N SER A 205 14.15 4.72 7.86
CA SER A 205 13.31 4.04 6.87
C SER A 205 11.88 4.59 6.89
N THR A 206 11.27 4.73 8.07
CA THR A 206 9.92 5.29 8.23
C THR A 206 9.85 6.74 7.74
N THR A 207 10.84 7.56 8.11
CA THR A 207 10.93 8.98 7.68
C THR A 207 11.07 9.08 6.16
N VAL A 208 11.91 8.22 5.56
CA VAL A 208 12.13 8.17 4.11
C VAL A 208 10.89 7.67 3.37
N ILE A 209 10.23 6.62 3.85
CA ILE A 209 8.99 6.10 3.26
C ILE A 209 7.92 7.19 3.26
N ASN A 210 7.68 7.84 4.40
CA ASN A 210 6.71 8.93 4.50
C ASN A 210 7.01 10.04 3.48
N CYS A 211 8.27 10.48 3.44
CA CYS A 211 8.74 11.53 2.54
C CYS A 211 8.58 11.14 1.07
N TYR A 212 8.88 9.89 0.74
CA TYR A 212 8.83 9.34 -0.62
C TYR A 212 7.42 9.27 -1.19
N VAL A 213 6.43 8.88 -0.38
CA VAL A 213 5.04 8.71 -0.85
C VAL A 213 4.19 9.97 -0.68
N ARG A 214 4.62 10.93 0.16
CA ARG A 214 3.86 12.14 0.50
C ARG A 214 3.35 12.92 -0.71
N PRO A 215 4.15 13.30 -1.72
CA PRO A 215 3.62 14.05 -2.86
C PRO A 215 2.58 13.28 -3.68
N VAL A 216 2.71 11.95 -3.75
CA VAL A 216 1.76 11.08 -4.48
C VAL A 216 0.41 11.05 -3.76
N VAL A 217 0.44 10.83 -2.45
CA VAL A 217 -0.77 10.78 -1.61
C VAL A 217 -1.42 12.17 -1.50
N GLU A 218 -0.61 13.22 -1.38
CA GLU A 218 -1.09 14.60 -1.31
C GLU A 218 -1.88 14.99 -2.56
N ARG A 219 -1.29 14.77 -3.74
CA ARG A 219 -1.96 15.02 -5.02
C ARG A 219 -3.28 14.24 -5.11
N TYR A 220 -3.25 12.96 -4.75
CA TYR A 220 -4.42 12.09 -4.79
C TYR A 220 -5.56 12.60 -3.88
N LEU A 221 -5.25 12.86 -2.61
CA LEU A 221 -6.26 13.30 -1.64
C LEU A 221 -6.78 14.72 -1.95
N ASN A 222 -5.96 15.59 -2.53
CA ASN A 222 -6.42 16.91 -3.01
C ASN A 222 -7.45 16.75 -4.14
N LEU A 223 -7.13 15.99 -5.20
CA LEU A 223 -8.06 15.72 -6.30
C LEU A 223 -9.39 15.13 -5.81
N LEU A 224 -9.32 14.18 -4.87
CA LEU A 224 -10.52 13.57 -4.29
C LEU A 224 -11.33 14.59 -3.46
N THR A 225 -10.68 15.39 -2.61
CA THR A 225 -11.36 16.38 -1.77
C THR A 225 -12.01 17.49 -2.61
N ASP A 226 -11.31 17.95 -3.64
CA ASP A 226 -11.81 18.97 -4.58
C ASP A 226 -13.01 18.42 -5.36
N GLY A 227 -12.91 17.21 -5.91
CA GLY A 227 -14.00 16.58 -6.64
C GLY A 227 -15.24 16.28 -5.78
N LEU A 228 -15.07 15.92 -4.50
CA LEU A 228 -16.19 15.79 -3.55
C LEU A 228 -16.87 17.14 -3.33
N THR A 229 -16.08 18.20 -3.17
CA THR A 229 -16.57 19.57 -2.96
C THR A 229 -17.35 20.07 -4.18
N GLU A 230 -16.82 19.87 -5.39
CA GLU A 230 -17.48 20.21 -6.65
C GLU A 230 -18.82 19.48 -6.84
N MET A 231 -18.93 18.24 -6.35
CA MET A 231 -20.17 17.46 -6.35
C MET A 231 -21.20 17.95 -5.32
N GLY A 232 -20.80 18.82 -4.40
CA GLY A 232 -21.63 19.34 -3.32
C GLY A 232 -21.61 18.49 -2.03
N VAL A 233 -20.70 17.53 -1.92
CA VAL A 233 -20.45 16.78 -0.68
C VAL A 233 -19.53 17.63 0.19
N ARG A 234 -20.08 18.20 1.27
CA ARG A 234 -19.36 19.17 2.14
C ARG A 234 -18.76 18.57 3.41
N VAL A 235 -18.94 17.28 3.63
CA VAL A 235 -18.41 16.61 4.82
C VAL A 235 -16.93 16.33 4.64
N PRO A 236 -16.12 16.42 5.71
CA PRO A 236 -14.70 16.12 5.62
C PRO A 236 -14.45 14.68 5.18
N LEU A 237 -13.45 14.48 4.32
CA LEU A 237 -12.94 13.16 3.99
C LEU A 237 -12.12 12.63 5.17
N THR A 238 -12.52 11.45 5.67
CA THR A 238 -11.75 10.68 6.63
C THR A 238 -11.02 9.54 5.93
N VAL A 239 -9.79 9.26 6.37
CA VAL A 239 -8.90 8.27 5.79
C VAL A 239 -8.62 7.19 6.83
N MET A 240 -8.78 5.93 6.43
CA MET A 240 -8.44 4.78 7.26
C MET A 240 -6.92 4.71 7.50
N GLN A 241 -6.54 4.40 8.73
CA GLN A 241 -5.16 4.20 9.13
C GLN A 241 -4.84 2.72 9.29
N SER A 242 -3.56 2.36 9.18
CA SER A 242 -3.06 0.99 9.33
C SER A 242 -3.39 0.37 10.69
N ASN A 243 -3.59 1.19 11.73
CA ASN A 243 -3.97 0.76 13.08
C ASN A 243 -5.48 0.56 13.27
N GLY A 244 -6.29 0.75 12.23
CA GLY A 244 -7.76 0.68 12.29
C GLY A 244 -8.46 1.97 12.76
N GLY A 245 -7.69 3.05 12.99
CA GLY A 245 -8.22 4.38 13.29
C GLY A 245 -8.58 5.17 12.03
N LEU A 246 -9.21 6.34 12.23
CA LEU A 246 -9.49 7.29 11.16
C LEU A 246 -8.69 8.59 11.38
N ALA A 247 -8.16 9.15 10.29
CA ALA A 247 -7.51 10.45 10.26
C ALA A 247 -8.23 11.40 9.29
N THR A 248 -8.11 12.70 9.50
CA THR A 248 -8.53 13.69 8.48
C THR A 248 -7.65 13.57 7.24
N ALA A 249 -8.17 13.96 6.08
CA ALA A 249 -7.37 14.04 4.85
C ALA A 249 -6.06 14.83 5.03
N ASP A 250 -6.05 15.95 5.76
CA ASP A 250 -4.83 16.77 5.92
C ASP A 250 -3.73 16.05 6.71
N ILE A 251 -4.07 15.37 7.80
CA ILE A 251 -3.14 14.50 8.53
C ILE A 251 -2.62 13.37 7.62
N ALA A 252 -3.48 12.76 6.81
CA ALA A 252 -3.09 11.69 5.89
C ALA A 252 -2.16 12.19 4.76
N LYS A 253 -2.30 13.44 4.31
CA LYS A 253 -1.38 14.08 3.36
C LYS A 253 -0.01 14.31 3.99
N GLU A 254 0.05 14.78 5.24
CA GLU A 254 1.31 15.04 5.94
C GLU A 254 2.05 13.75 6.34
N ARG A 255 1.28 12.75 6.80
CA ARG A 255 1.80 11.51 7.40
C ARG A 255 1.22 10.25 6.74
N PRO A 256 1.38 10.09 5.40
CA PRO A 256 0.82 8.97 4.65
C PRO A 256 1.35 7.59 5.08
N VAL A 257 2.45 7.53 5.82
CA VAL A 257 2.98 6.26 6.35
C VAL A 257 1.98 5.51 7.22
N TYR A 258 1.07 6.23 7.91
CA TYR A 258 -0.01 5.62 8.70
C TYR A 258 -1.21 5.17 7.88
N CYS A 259 -1.22 5.39 6.56
CA CYS A 259 -2.31 5.00 5.65
C CYS A 259 -1.90 3.84 4.72
N ILE A 260 -0.66 3.35 4.85
CA ILE A 260 -0.17 2.17 4.17
C ILE A 260 -0.97 0.95 4.66
N GLU A 261 -1.48 0.11 3.75
CA GLU A 261 -2.43 -0.97 4.08
C GLU A 261 -3.73 -0.52 4.76
N SER A 262 -4.21 0.70 4.48
CA SER A 262 -5.47 1.20 5.03
C SER A 262 -6.71 0.40 4.58
N GLY A 263 -6.75 -0.09 3.35
CA GLY A 263 -7.86 -0.93 2.84
C GLY A 263 -8.03 -2.24 3.62
N PRO A 264 -7.01 -3.11 3.69
CA PRO A 264 -7.06 -4.33 4.48
C PRO A 264 -7.36 -4.09 5.96
N ALA A 265 -6.81 -3.02 6.56
CA ALA A 265 -7.11 -2.62 7.93
C ALA A 265 -8.62 -2.33 8.11
N ALA A 266 -9.27 -1.67 7.15
CA ALA A 266 -10.73 -1.45 7.19
C ALA A 266 -11.51 -2.77 7.18
N GLY A 267 -11.08 -3.76 6.39
CA GLY A 267 -11.67 -5.09 6.37
C GLY A 267 -11.63 -5.78 7.74
N VAL A 268 -10.48 -5.71 8.42
CA VAL A 268 -10.31 -6.25 9.78
C VAL A 268 -11.18 -5.52 10.79
N VAL A 269 -11.23 -4.18 10.73
CA VAL A 269 -12.12 -3.38 11.60
C VAL A 269 -13.60 -3.74 11.38
N GLY A 270 -14.01 -3.94 10.14
CA GLY A 270 -15.35 -4.40 9.80
C GLY A 270 -15.67 -5.78 10.41
N ALA A 271 -14.76 -6.74 10.23
CA ALA A 271 -14.90 -8.08 10.81
C ALA A 271 -14.91 -8.05 12.35
N PHE A 272 -14.10 -7.21 12.97
CA PHE A 272 -14.07 -7.00 14.42
C PHE A 272 -15.41 -6.52 14.98
N HIS A 273 -15.99 -5.50 14.35
CA HIS A 273 -17.30 -5.00 14.78
C HIS A 273 -18.42 -6.01 14.50
N LEU A 274 -18.34 -6.76 13.41
CA LEU A 274 -19.29 -7.84 13.11
C LEU A 274 -19.18 -8.97 14.14
N GLY A 275 -17.96 -9.42 14.45
CA GLY A 275 -17.67 -10.44 15.45
C GLY A 275 -18.24 -10.10 16.81
N LYS A 276 -18.03 -8.85 17.28
CA LYS A 276 -18.62 -8.36 18.52
C LYS A 276 -20.14 -8.44 18.54
N ARG A 277 -20.81 -8.13 17.42
CA ARG A 277 -22.28 -8.23 17.31
C ARG A 277 -22.77 -9.68 17.27
N LEU A 278 -21.98 -10.57 16.69
CA LEU A 278 -22.30 -12.00 16.60
C LEU A 278 -21.89 -12.80 17.84
N GLY A 279 -21.22 -12.17 18.82
CA GLY A 279 -20.68 -12.88 19.98
C GLY A 279 -19.52 -13.81 19.63
N MET A 280 -18.78 -13.52 18.55
CA MET A 280 -17.63 -14.27 18.08
C MET A 280 -16.34 -13.51 18.43
N PRO A 281 -15.69 -13.83 19.57
CA PRO A 281 -14.47 -13.13 20.01
C PRO A 281 -13.23 -13.54 19.20
N ASN A 282 -13.27 -14.71 18.57
CA ASN A 282 -12.17 -15.29 17.81
C ASN A 282 -12.55 -15.40 16.34
N LEU A 283 -11.83 -14.69 15.46
CA LEU A 283 -12.07 -14.63 14.03
C LEU A 283 -10.76 -14.57 13.26
N MET A 284 -10.76 -15.15 12.06
CA MET A 284 -9.72 -14.91 11.07
C MET A 284 -10.35 -14.21 9.88
N THR A 285 -9.76 -13.10 9.46
CA THR A 285 -10.14 -12.44 8.20
C THR A 285 -9.24 -12.94 7.10
N LEU A 286 -9.80 -13.13 5.91
CA LEU A 286 -9.05 -13.41 4.68
C LEU A 286 -9.65 -12.58 3.56
N ASP A 287 -8.83 -11.72 2.95
CA ASP A 287 -9.18 -10.90 1.79
C ASP A 287 -8.24 -11.23 0.64
N MET A 288 -8.79 -11.73 -0.47
CA MET A 288 -8.05 -12.07 -1.67
C MET A 288 -8.44 -11.11 -2.80
N GLY A 289 -7.50 -10.25 -3.16
CA GLY A 289 -7.63 -9.34 -4.30
C GLY A 289 -7.09 -9.92 -5.61
N GLY A 290 -6.88 -9.05 -6.59
CA GLY A 290 -6.27 -9.41 -7.87
C GLY A 290 -4.77 -9.70 -7.79
N THR A 291 -4.07 -9.20 -6.78
CA THR A 291 -2.59 -9.28 -6.71
C THR A 291 -2.10 -10.02 -5.48
N THR A 292 -2.79 -9.87 -4.36
CA THR A 292 -2.35 -10.36 -3.04
C THR A 292 -3.52 -10.90 -2.24
N ALA A 293 -3.22 -11.81 -1.31
CA ALA A 293 -4.13 -12.27 -0.28
C ALA A 293 -3.61 -11.82 1.08
N LYS A 294 -4.51 -11.33 1.93
CA LYS A 294 -4.20 -10.78 3.24
C LYS A 294 -5.05 -11.43 4.30
N ALA A 295 -4.42 -11.79 5.42
CA ALA A 295 -5.10 -12.39 6.56
C ALA A 295 -4.76 -11.67 7.86
N SER A 296 -5.70 -11.68 8.79
CA SER A 296 -5.52 -11.15 10.15
C SER A 296 -6.25 -12.03 11.15
N ILE A 297 -5.80 -11.98 12.40
CA ILE A 297 -6.38 -12.73 13.51
C ILE A 297 -6.95 -11.71 14.50
N ILE A 298 -8.19 -11.95 14.89
CA ILE A 298 -8.87 -11.33 16.03
C ILE A 298 -8.97 -12.43 17.09
N GLU A 299 -8.39 -12.18 18.25
CA GLU A 299 -8.32 -13.14 19.36
C GLU A 299 -8.86 -12.47 20.62
N ASP A 300 -9.68 -13.19 21.38
CA ASP A 300 -10.29 -12.73 22.63
C ASP A 300 -10.99 -11.37 22.53
N GLY A 301 -11.55 -11.06 21.36
CA GLY A 301 -12.26 -9.80 21.10
C GLY A 301 -11.34 -8.59 20.96
N GLU A 302 -10.05 -8.80 20.65
CA GLU A 302 -9.03 -7.79 20.37
C GLU A 302 -8.41 -7.99 18.98
N MET A 303 -8.10 -6.87 18.30
CA MET A 303 -7.34 -6.90 17.05
C MET A 303 -5.85 -6.93 17.39
N LEU A 304 -5.11 -7.90 16.86
CA LEU A 304 -3.67 -7.95 17.05
C LEU A 304 -2.99 -6.76 16.36
N GLN A 305 -2.03 -6.15 17.04
CA GLN A 305 -1.23 -5.04 16.50
C GLN A 305 0.25 -5.42 16.41
N ALA A 306 0.88 -4.99 15.32
CA ALA A 306 2.32 -5.07 15.12
C ALA A 306 2.94 -3.66 15.27
N PRO A 307 4.07 -3.54 16.00
CA PRO A 307 4.79 -2.27 16.12
C PRO A 307 5.61 -1.92 14.86
N GLU A 308 5.79 -2.90 13.97
CA GLU A 308 6.59 -2.80 12.75
C GLU A 308 5.91 -3.60 11.65
N TYR A 309 5.89 -3.04 10.45
CA TYR A 309 5.34 -3.64 9.24
C TYR A 309 6.37 -3.56 8.10
N GLU A 310 6.26 -4.44 7.10
CA GLU A 310 7.12 -4.45 5.92
C GLU A 310 6.28 -4.33 4.65
N VAL A 311 6.55 -3.30 3.85
CA VAL A 311 5.89 -3.10 2.55
C VAL A 311 6.73 -3.68 1.42
N GLY A 312 6.08 -4.36 0.48
CA GLY A 312 6.72 -4.86 -0.73
C GLY A 312 7.62 -6.07 -0.51
N GLY A 313 7.41 -6.81 0.59
CA GLY A 313 8.03 -8.12 0.80
C GLY A 313 7.25 -9.22 0.06
N GLU A 314 7.94 -10.21 -0.50
CA GLU A 314 7.31 -11.32 -1.22
C GLU A 314 6.43 -12.21 -0.33
N ILE A 315 6.79 -12.30 0.95
CA ILE A 315 6.01 -12.97 2.00
C ILE A 315 6.19 -12.16 3.27
N SER A 316 5.13 -11.51 3.74
CA SER A 316 5.10 -10.88 5.06
C SER A 316 4.46 -11.89 6.01
N VAL A 317 5.22 -12.92 6.42
CA VAL A 317 4.76 -13.88 7.42
C VAL A 317 4.83 -13.20 8.79
N GLY A 318 3.78 -13.33 9.60
CA GLY A 318 3.77 -12.89 11.01
C GLY A 318 4.92 -13.46 11.86
N HIS A 319 5.66 -14.43 11.35
CA HIS A 319 6.86 -14.94 11.99
C HIS A 319 8.01 -13.94 11.90
N ARG A 320 8.38 -13.35 13.04
CA ARG A 320 9.54 -12.46 13.21
C ARG A 320 10.85 -13.03 12.65
N LEU A 321 10.95 -14.32 12.32
CA LEU A 321 12.15 -14.93 11.74
C LEU A 321 12.35 -14.69 10.24
N LEU A 322 11.28 -14.43 9.48
CA LEU A 322 11.30 -14.36 8.01
C LEU A 322 11.19 -12.93 7.45
N ARG A 323 11.28 -11.92 8.33
CA ARG A 323 11.24 -10.49 7.98
C ARG A 323 12.54 -10.01 7.34
N GLY A 324 12.46 -9.14 6.34
CA GLY A 324 13.60 -8.48 5.70
C GLY A 324 13.50 -8.32 4.18
N SER A 325 12.41 -8.80 3.56
CA SER A 325 12.21 -8.79 2.10
C SER A 325 11.61 -7.48 1.57
N GLY A 326 11.00 -6.67 2.44
CA GLY A 326 10.42 -5.38 2.09
C GLY A 326 11.15 -4.17 2.67
N HIS A 327 10.47 -3.02 2.64
CA HIS A 327 10.87 -1.80 3.34
C HIS A 327 10.22 -1.77 4.71
N ILE A 328 11.05 -1.78 5.77
CA ILE A 328 10.55 -1.75 7.16
C ILE A 328 10.01 -0.36 7.48
N LEU A 329 8.82 -0.31 8.04
CA LEU A 329 8.25 0.87 8.66
C LEU A 329 7.83 0.56 10.08
N ARG A 330 8.04 1.54 10.95
CA ARG A 330 7.74 1.44 12.37
C ARG A 330 6.60 2.38 12.72
N VAL A 331 5.40 1.93 12.38
CA VAL A 331 4.15 2.53 12.85
C VAL A 331 3.28 1.43 13.45
N PRO A 332 2.45 1.73 14.45
CA PRO A 332 1.43 0.80 14.91
C PRO A 332 0.50 0.45 13.74
N SER A 333 0.35 -0.85 13.47
CA SER A 333 -0.51 -1.37 12.42
C SER A 333 -1.25 -2.61 12.93
N ILE A 334 -2.44 -2.87 12.40
CA ILE A 334 -3.09 -4.18 12.54
C ILE A 334 -2.14 -5.23 11.97
N ASP A 335 -1.98 -6.34 12.68
CA ASP A 335 -1.11 -7.43 12.24
C ASP A 335 -1.75 -8.14 11.04
N LEU A 336 -1.10 -7.97 9.89
CA LEU A 336 -1.55 -8.51 8.61
C LEU A 336 -0.48 -9.46 8.09
N ALA A 337 -0.88 -10.69 7.84
CA ALA A 337 -0.10 -11.64 7.05
C ALA A 337 -0.45 -11.43 5.58
N GLU A 338 0.57 -11.45 4.72
CA GLU A 338 0.40 -11.25 3.27
C GLU A 338 1.09 -12.35 2.48
N VAL A 339 0.35 -12.86 1.49
CA VAL A 339 0.84 -13.81 0.49
C VAL A 339 0.66 -13.18 -0.89
N GLY A 340 1.71 -13.22 -1.71
CA GLY A 340 1.72 -12.74 -3.11
C GLY A 340 0.91 -13.61 -4.08
N ALA A 341 -0.31 -13.97 -3.68
CA ALA A 341 -1.24 -14.81 -4.42
C ALA A 341 -2.60 -14.10 -4.51
N GLY A 342 -3.08 -13.86 -5.72
CA GLY A 342 -4.34 -13.18 -6.00
C GLY A 342 -4.94 -13.67 -7.31
N GLY A 343 -6.12 -13.14 -7.68
CA GLY A 343 -6.84 -13.56 -8.89
C GLY A 343 -6.05 -13.33 -10.19
N GLY A 344 -5.20 -12.32 -10.26
CA GLY A 344 -4.34 -12.01 -11.39
C GLY A 344 -2.94 -12.59 -11.27
N SER A 345 -2.63 -13.41 -10.25
CA SER A 345 -1.32 -14.06 -10.16
C SER A 345 -1.08 -14.94 -11.37
N ILE A 346 0.09 -14.75 -11.99
CA ILE A 346 0.46 -15.41 -13.24
C ILE A 346 0.93 -16.83 -12.94
N ALA A 347 0.41 -17.79 -13.69
CA ALA A 347 0.84 -19.17 -13.71
C ALA A 347 1.95 -19.35 -14.75
N VAL A 348 3.12 -19.80 -14.30
CA VAL A 348 4.31 -20.03 -15.13
C VAL A 348 4.80 -21.45 -14.95
N VAL A 349 5.14 -22.09 -16.06
CA VAL A 349 5.89 -23.34 -16.06
C VAL A 349 7.38 -23.01 -16.18
N ASP A 350 8.15 -23.36 -15.16
CA ASP A 350 9.59 -23.11 -15.18
C ASP A 350 10.33 -24.08 -16.10
N ARG A 351 11.62 -23.82 -16.36
CA ARG A 351 12.45 -24.65 -17.25
C ARG A 351 12.60 -26.10 -16.77
N SER A 352 12.27 -26.39 -15.52
CA SER A 352 12.30 -27.75 -14.96
C SER A 352 10.97 -28.49 -15.09
N GLY A 353 9.95 -27.87 -15.70
CA GLY A 353 8.61 -28.46 -15.82
C GLY A 353 7.79 -28.35 -14.54
N SER A 354 8.13 -27.41 -13.65
CA SER A 354 7.37 -27.17 -12.42
C SER A 354 6.41 -25.99 -12.61
N LEU A 355 5.14 -26.19 -12.22
CA LEU A 355 4.12 -25.14 -12.21
C LEU A 355 4.30 -24.24 -10.97
N ARG A 356 4.37 -22.93 -11.20
CA ARG A 356 4.37 -21.90 -10.17
C ARG A 356 3.26 -20.90 -10.42
N VAL A 357 2.67 -20.35 -9.37
CA VAL A 357 1.67 -19.28 -9.45
C VAL A 357 2.13 -18.11 -8.59
N GLY A 358 2.25 -16.93 -9.20
CA GLY A 358 2.85 -15.76 -8.55
C GLY A 358 4.38 -15.85 -8.45
N PRO A 359 5.05 -14.84 -7.85
CA PRO A 359 4.46 -13.65 -7.23
C PRO A 359 4.04 -12.57 -8.25
N GLN A 360 4.40 -12.74 -9.54
CA GLN A 360 4.02 -11.81 -10.59
C GLN A 360 2.49 -11.83 -10.80
N SER A 361 1.92 -10.65 -11.07
CA SER A 361 0.49 -10.45 -11.28
C SER A 361 0.25 -9.67 -12.57
N SER A 362 -0.83 -9.99 -13.28
CA SER A 362 -1.28 -9.26 -14.47
C SER A 362 -1.99 -7.93 -14.15
N GLY A 363 -2.23 -7.64 -12.86
CA GLY A 363 -2.86 -6.41 -12.39
C GLY A 363 -4.28 -6.20 -12.94
N ALA A 364 -4.68 -4.93 -13.10
CA ALA A 364 -5.94 -4.57 -13.75
C ALA A 364 -5.82 -4.50 -15.28
N ILE A 365 -4.68 -3.99 -15.75
CA ILE A 365 -4.32 -3.81 -17.16
C ILE A 365 -2.84 -4.23 -17.28
N PRO A 366 -2.49 -5.21 -18.13
CA PRO A 366 -3.33 -5.86 -19.14
C PRO A 366 -4.35 -6.87 -18.59
N GLY A 367 -4.27 -7.20 -17.29
CA GLY A 367 -5.22 -8.06 -16.58
C GLY A 367 -5.17 -9.53 -16.98
N PRO A 368 -5.98 -10.39 -16.34
CA PRO A 368 -6.27 -11.74 -16.82
C PRO A 368 -6.66 -11.77 -18.30
N ALA A 369 -6.31 -12.84 -19.01
CA ALA A 369 -6.60 -12.95 -20.45
C ALA A 369 -8.10 -12.84 -20.74
N CYS A 370 -8.95 -13.42 -19.88
CA CYS A 370 -10.39 -13.30 -19.99
C CYS A 370 -10.94 -11.88 -19.90
N TYR A 371 -10.18 -10.89 -19.40
CA TYR A 371 -10.68 -9.51 -19.28
C TYR A 371 -10.72 -8.76 -20.61
N ARG A 372 -10.15 -9.30 -21.70
CA ARG A 372 -10.12 -8.67 -23.03
C ARG A 372 -9.36 -7.33 -23.07
N LEU A 373 -8.46 -7.11 -22.12
CA LEU A 373 -7.64 -5.89 -21.98
C LEU A 373 -6.19 -6.05 -22.48
N GLY A 374 -5.91 -7.12 -23.21
CA GLY A 374 -4.61 -7.40 -23.83
C GLY A 374 -3.72 -8.39 -23.08
N GLY A 375 -4.18 -8.93 -21.95
CA GLY A 375 -3.47 -9.99 -21.20
C GLY A 375 -3.36 -11.27 -22.02
N GLN A 376 -2.20 -11.94 -21.92
CA GLN A 376 -1.92 -13.20 -22.63
C GLN A 376 -1.39 -14.31 -21.73
N ASP A 377 -0.92 -13.95 -20.54
CA ASP A 377 -0.44 -14.91 -19.56
C ASP A 377 -1.61 -15.65 -18.90
N ALA A 378 -1.38 -16.92 -18.54
CA ALA A 378 -2.32 -17.68 -17.72
C ALA A 378 -2.39 -17.10 -16.30
N THR A 379 -3.60 -16.87 -15.77
CA THR A 379 -3.79 -16.40 -14.40
C THR A 379 -4.73 -17.28 -13.58
N VAL A 380 -4.76 -17.06 -12.26
CA VAL A 380 -5.72 -17.72 -11.34
C VAL A 380 -7.17 -17.45 -11.76
N THR A 381 -7.49 -16.25 -12.23
CA THR A 381 -8.83 -15.88 -12.71
C THR A 381 -9.16 -16.64 -13.98
N ASP A 382 -8.21 -16.76 -14.92
CA ASP A 382 -8.42 -17.53 -16.15
C ASP A 382 -8.69 -19.01 -15.83
N ALA A 383 -7.95 -19.60 -14.90
CA ALA A 383 -8.20 -20.95 -14.42
C ALA A 383 -9.61 -21.09 -13.80
N ASN A 384 -10.01 -20.15 -12.93
CA ASN A 384 -11.32 -20.20 -12.27
C ASN A 384 -12.50 -19.97 -13.24
N VAL A 385 -12.34 -19.12 -14.26
CA VAL A 385 -13.33 -18.95 -15.34
C VAL A 385 -13.46 -20.24 -16.16
N MET A 386 -12.33 -20.82 -16.53
CA MET A 386 -12.29 -22.06 -17.31
C MET A 386 -12.90 -23.26 -16.56
N LEU A 387 -12.63 -23.38 -15.27
CA LEU A 387 -13.21 -24.42 -14.40
C LEU A 387 -14.70 -24.18 -14.10
N GLY A 388 -15.25 -23.01 -14.43
CA GLY A 388 -16.64 -22.66 -14.16
C GLY A 388 -16.92 -22.24 -12.72
N PHE A 389 -15.89 -21.97 -11.91
CA PHE A 389 -16.06 -21.35 -10.59
C PHE A 389 -16.48 -19.88 -10.70
N LEU A 390 -16.05 -19.21 -11.77
CA LEU A 390 -16.52 -17.88 -12.14
C LEU A 390 -17.42 -17.97 -13.38
N ASN A 391 -18.36 -17.03 -13.50
CA ASN A 391 -19.20 -16.92 -14.68
C ASN A 391 -18.31 -16.69 -15.92
N GLN A 392 -18.62 -17.40 -17.00
CA GLN A 392 -17.77 -17.44 -18.21
C GLN A 392 -17.94 -16.27 -19.17
N THR A 393 -18.90 -15.38 -18.91
CA THR A 393 -19.31 -14.33 -19.85
C THR A 393 -19.26 -12.94 -19.23
N HIS A 394 -19.52 -12.82 -17.92
CA HIS A 394 -19.51 -11.52 -17.24
C HIS A 394 -19.07 -11.64 -15.78
N LEU A 395 -18.43 -10.60 -15.27
CA LEU A 395 -18.19 -10.34 -13.85
C LEU A 395 -19.00 -9.11 -13.40
N LEU A 396 -18.90 -8.77 -12.10
CA LEU A 396 -19.53 -7.57 -11.50
C LEU A 396 -21.05 -7.45 -11.76
N GLY A 397 -21.77 -8.56 -11.61
CA GLY A 397 -23.23 -8.57 -11.81
C GLY A 397 -23.66 -8.28 -13.26
N GLY A 398 -22.77 -8.51 -14.24
CA GLY A 398 -23.05 -8.29 -15.66
C GLY A 398 -22.37 -7.03 -16.25
N ALA A 399 -21.81 -6.16 -15.40
CA ALA A 399 -21.23 -4.89 -15.84
C ALA A 399 -19.85 -5.04 -16.52
N PHE A 400 -19.20 -6.19 -16.40
CA PHE A 400 -17.86 -6.41 -16.93
C PHE A 400 -17.83 -7.68 -17.78
N GLU A 401 -17.90 -7.53 -19.11
CA GLU A 401 -17.82 -8.66 -20.04
C GLU A 401 -16.44 -9.33 -19.99
N ILE A 402 -16.43 -10.66 -20.02
CA ILE A 402 -15.21 -11.47 -20.08
C ILE A 402 -15.34 -12.54 -21.17
N ASP A 403 -14.20 -13.10 -21.58
CA ASP A 403 -14.10 -14.12 -22.62
C ASP A 403 -13.43 -15.38 -22.07
N ALA A 404 -14.23 -16.43 -21.83
CA ALA A 404 -13.73 -17.72 -21.35
C ALA A 404 -12.83 -18.45 -22.36
N GLU A 405 -12.97 -18.15 -23.66
CA GLU A 405 -12.13 -18.77 -24.69
C GLU A 405 -10.71 -18.18 -24.65
N LEU A 406 -10.57 -16.89 -24.32
CA LEU A 406 -9.26 -16.29 -24.05
C LEU A 406 -8.60 -16.90 -22.80
N ALA A 407 -9.36 -17.14 -21.73
CA ALA A 407 -8.86 -17.86 -20.56
C ALA A 407 -8.38 -19.26 -20.93
N ARG A 408 -9.20 -20.03 -21.66
CA ARG A 408 -8.86 -21.39 -22.10
C ARG A 408 -7.59 -21.40 -22.94
N LYS A 409 -7.47 -20.46 -23.88
CA LYS A 409 -6.28 -20.31 -24.72
C LYS A 409 -5.04 -20.00 -23.89
N ALA A 410 -5.13 -19.05 -22.96
CA ALA A 410 -4.01 -18.68 -22.10
C ALA A 410 -3.54 -19.86 -21.23
N ILE A 411 -4.47 -20.62 -20.62
CA ILE A 411 -4.13 -21.84 -19.86
C ILE A 411 -3.49 -22.89 -20.78
N SER A 412 -4.06 -23.12 -21.96
CA SER A 412 -3.56 -24.11 -22.93
C SER A 412 -2.13 -23.80 -23.40
N ASP A 413 -1.90 -22.55 -23.81
CA ASP A 413 -0.61 -22.07 -24.36
C ASP A 413 0.50 -22.07 -23.28
N ASN A 414 0.19 -21.56 -22.08
CA ASN A 414 1.21 -21.25 -21.07
C ASN A 414 1.41 -22.34 -20.02
N VAL A 415 0.45 -23.26 -19.83
CA VAL A 415 0.51 -24.28 -18.77
C VAL A 415 0.28 -25.69 -19.31
N ALA A 416 -0.85 -25.93 -20.00
CA ALA A 416 -1.25 -27.29 -20.38
C ALA A 416 -0.27 -27.92 -21.39
N ARG A 417 0.05 -27.21 -22.48
CA ARG A 417 1.00 -27.73 -23.49
C ARG A 417 2.42 -27.89 -22.94
N PRO A 418 3.00 -26.92 -22.21
CA PRO A 418 4.33 -27.10 -21.62
C PRO A 418 4.44 -28.28 -20.65
N LEU A 419 3.35 -28.66 -19.98
CA LEU A 419 3.32 -29.79 -19.05
C LEU A 419 2.74 -31.09 -19.63
N GLU A 420 2.39 -31.08 -20.94
CA GLU A 420 1.81 -32.24 -21.64
C GLU A 420 0.56 -32.83 -20.96
N MET A 421 -0.30 -31.97 -20.41
CA MET A 421 -1.54 -32.35 -19.72
C MET A 421 -2.78 -31.75 -20.37
N SER A 422 -3.97 -32.18 -19.95
CA SER A 422 -5.19 -31.57 -20.45
C SER A 422 -5.36 -30.14 -19.93
N ASP A 423 -6.01 -29.33 -20.76
CA ASP A 423 -6.47 -27.97 -20.47
C ASP A 423 -7.14 -27.87 -19.07
N VAL A 424 -8.04 -28.81 -18.73
CA VAL A 424 -8.77 -28.82 -17.44
C VAL A 424 -7.86 -29.18 -16.26
N GLU A 425 -6.98 -30.18 -16.41
CA GLU A 425 -6.02 -30.55 -15.37
C GLU A 425 -5.06 -29.40 -15.07
N ALA A 426 -4.59 -28.70 -16.10
CA ALA A 426 -3.74 -27.52 -15.95
C ALA A 426 -4.45 -26.41 -15.14
N ALA A 427 -5.69 -26.08 -15.50
CA ALA A 427 -6.48 -25.09 -14.77
C ALA A 427 -6.70 -25.51 -13.31
N TYR A 428 -7.04 -26.78 -13.06
CA TYR A 428 -7.21 -27.30 -11.70
C TYR A 428 -5.90 -27.29 -10.90
N GLY A 429 -4.77 -27.55 -11.54
CA GLY A 429 -3.43 -27.43 -10.95
C GLY A 429 -3.13 -26.01 -10.50
N VAL A 430 -3.41 -25.00 -11.33
CA VAL A 430 -3.28 -23.57 -10.97
C VAL A 430 -4.14 -23.23 -9.75
N HIS A 431 -5.41 -23.64 -9.76
CA HIS A 431 -6.35 -23.42 -8.65
C HIS A 431 -5.89 -24.10 -7.35
N THR A 432 -5.41 -25.34 -7.44
CA THR A 432 -4.93 -26.10 -6.28
C THR A 432 -3.69 -25.46 -5.68
N LEU A 433 -2.74 -25.05 -6.52
CA LEU A 433 -1.49 -24.46 -6.06
C LEU A 433 -1.72 -23.13 -5.33
N VAL A 434 -2.61 -22.27 -5.86
CA VAL A 434 -2.90 -20.99 -5.20
C VAL A 434 -3.59 -21.19 -3.85
N ASN A 435 -4.52 -22.14 -3.74
CA ASN A 435 -5.17 -22.45 -2.47
C ASN A 435 -4.19 -23.08 -1.47
N SER A 436 -3.32 -23.97 -1.93
CA SER A 436 -2.27 -24.57 -1.10
C SER A 436 -1.24 -23.57 -0.58
N ASN A 437 -1.01 -22.46 -1.30
CA ASN A 437 -0.13 -21.39 -0.86
C ASN A 437 -0.80 -20.47 0.18
N MET A 438 -2.14 -20.38 0.16
CA MET A 438 -2.92 -19.53 1.07
C MET A 438 -3.36 -20.24 2.35
N GLY A 439 -3.65 -21.54 2.27
CA GLY A 439 -4.01 -22.40 3.41
C GLY A 439 -2.79 -22.81 4.22
#